data_AF-A0A4Q2YNF4-F1
#
_entry.id   AF-A0A4Q2YNF4-F1
#
_cell.length_a   1.000
_cell.length_b   1.000
_cell.length_c   1.000
_cell.angle_alpha   90.00
_cell.angle_beta   90.00
_cell.angle_gamma   90.00
#
_symmetry.space_group_name_H-M   'P 1'
#
loop_
_entity.id
_entity.type
_entity.pdbx_description
1 polymer ?
#
loop_
_entity_poly.entity_id
_entity_poly.type
_entity_poly.pdbx_seq_one_letter_code
_entity_poly.pdbx_strand_id
1 'polypeptide(L)'
;MKHFPVLSLATLATAAIPLVSLRAAGMTTEDFSGPLESGWKVTDGNWSVKEGRATAEGKFSRLERKDLSAADVEVTADVAYHHDAPHAAVGIQVRLGDDGTGYAVCLREVERGVDPKHGPWERPLLQLMRMEVGGWKLLQEAKVMDCRDGEMRKIKVQAKG
;
A
#
# COMPACT_ATOMS: atom_id res chain seq x y z
N MET A 1 -24.43 -75.16 1.80
CA MET A 1 -24.31 -74.06 0.81
C MET A 1 -24.78 -72.78 1.49
N LYS A 2 -23.87 -71.83 1.67
CA LYS A 2 -24.11 -70.51 2.27
C LYS A 2 -24.38 -69.53 1.12
N HIS A 3 -25.33 -68.60 1.28
CA HIS A 3 -25.20 -67.19 0.87
C HIS A 3 -26.38 -66.35 1.39
N PHE A 4 -26.06 -65.40 2.27
CA PHE A 4 -26.84 -64.20 2.58
C PHE A 4 -26.41 -63.09 1.61
N PRO A 5 -27.30 -62.17 1.19
CA PRO A 5 -26.90 -60.84 0.82
C PRO A 5 -27.12 -59.88 2.00
N VAL A 6 -26.02 -59.36 2.52
CA VAL A 6 -25.97 -58.21 3.43
C VAL A 6 -26.17 -56.95 2.59
N LEU A 7 -27.17 -56.14 2.94
CA LEU A 7 -27.36 -54.79 2.41
C LEU A 7 -26.19 -53.91 2.87
N SER A 8 -25.39 -53.44 1.91
CA SER A 8 -24.30 -52.49 2.15
C SER A 8 -24.86 -51.10 2.41
N LEU A 9 -24.64 -50.58 3.61
CA LEU A 9 -24.97 -49.21 4.00
C LEU A 9 -23.93 -48.28 3.37
N ALA A 10 -24.31 -47.56 2.31
CA ALA A 10 -23.46 -46.52 1.73
C ALA A 10 -23.35 -45.34 2.71
N THR A 11 -22.17 -45.17 3.31
CA THR A 11 -21.81 -44.01 4.12
C THR A 11 -21.74 -42.77 3.22
N LEU A 12 -22.75 -41.90 3.28
CA LEU A 12 -22.70 -40.56 2.73
C LEU A 12 -21.79 -39.70 3.61
N ALA A 13 -20.54 -39.54 3.18
CA ALA A 13 -19.65 -38.52 3.73
C ALA A 13 -20.17 -37.14 3.30
N THR A 14 -20.84 -36.44 4.22
CA THR A 14 -21.07 -35.00 4.10
C THR A 14 -19.72 -34.30 4.12
N ALA A 15 -19.22 -33.97 2.93
CA ALA A 15 -18.11 -33.03 2.78
C ALA A 15 -18.58 -31.69 3.35
N ALA A 16 -18.02 -31.32 4.51
CA ALA A 16 -18.08 -29.96 5.01
C ALA A 16 -17.34 -29.09 4.00
N ILE A 17 -18.09 -28.44 3.10
CA ILE A 17 -17.57 -27.38 2.26
C ILE A 17 -17.19 -26.26 3.24
N PRO A 18 -15.90 -25.92 3.42
CA PRO A 18 -15.56 -24.74 4.19
C PRO A 18 -16.22 -23.57 3.47
N LEU A 19 -17.11 -22.88 4.19
CA LEU A 19 -17.69 -21.62 3.77
C LEU A 19 -16.50 -20.68 3.57
N VAL A 20 -15.99 -20.59 2.34
CA VAL A 20 -15.11 -19.50 1.92
C VAL A 20 -15.99 -18.28 2.06
N SER A 21 -15.80 -17.56 3.17
CA SER A 21 -16.38 -16.25 3.36
C SER A 21 -15.85 -15.39 2.21
N LEU A 22 -16.61 -15.31 1.10
CA LEU A 22 -16.48 -14.25 0.11
C LEU A 22 -16.82 -12.95 0.83
N ARG A 23 -15.82 -12.40 1.54
CA ARG A 23 -15.85 -11.02 1.99
C ARG A 23 -15.79 -10.23 0.69
N ALA A 24 -16.93 -9.70 0.26
CA ALA A 24 -16.96 -8.76 -0.86
C ALA A 24 -15.92 -7.67 -0.56
N ALA A 25 -14.93 -7.52 -1.44
CA ALA A 25 -13.95 -6.47 -1.35
C ALA A 25 -14.71 -5.14 -1.51
N GLY A 26 -15.00 -4.47 -0.40
CA GLY A 26 -15.64 -3.16 -0.42
C GLY A 26 -14.67 -2.17 -1.05
N MET A 27 -15.00 -1.67 -2.24
CA MET A 27 -14.26 -0.55 -2.83
C MET A 27 -14.60 0.70 -2.02
N THR A 28 -13.59 1.29 -1.39
CA THR A 28 -13.71 2.55 -0.67
C THR A 28 -12.89 3.59 -1.40
N THR A 29 -13.49 4.75 -1.66
CA THR A 29 -12.82 5.91 -2.23
C THR A 29 -12.80 7.03 -1.19
N GLU A 30 -11.66 7.68 -1.06
CA GLU A 30 -11.47 8.83 -0.19
C GLU A 30 -11.08 10.03 -1.06
N ASP A 31 -11.81 11.13 -0.91
CA ASP A 31 -11.55 12.40 -1.59
C ASP A 31 -11.10 13.50 -0.62
N PHE A 32 -10.96 13.17 0.67
CA PHE A 32 -10.58 14.10 1.73
C PHE A 32 -11.50 15.34 1.79
N SER A 33 -12.79 15.16 1.50
CA SER A 33 -13.81 16.22 1.67
C SER A 33 -14.18 16.47 3.14
N GLY A 34 -13.80 15.58 4.05
CA GLY A 34 -14.03 15.68 5.50
C GLY A 34 -12.76 15.58 6.34
N PRO A 35 -12.89 15.63 7.68
CA PRO A 35 -11.75 15.49 8.60
C PRO A 35 -11.06 14.12 8.46
N LEU A 36 -9.73 14.06 8.58
CA LEU A 36 -8.94 12.82 8.47
C LEU A 36 -9.40 11.76 9.45
N GLU A 37 -9.76 12.18 10.66
CA GLU A 37 -10.11 11.33 11.78
C GLU A 37 -11.37 10.49 11.51
N SER A 38 -12.17 10.85 10.51
CA SER A 38 -13.36 10.08 10.10
C SER A 38 -13.01 8.68 9.58
N GLY A 39 -11.85 8.50 8.95
CA GLY A 39 -11.44 7.22 8.35
C GLY A 39 -9.96 6.88 8.49
N TRP A 40 -9.16 7.79 9.05
CA TRP A 40 -7.71 7.67 9.11
C TRP A 40 -7.19 7.86 10.53
N LYS A 41 -6.09 7.18 10.81
CA LYS A 41 -5.28 7.29 12.02
C LYS A 41 -3.94 7.92 11.62
N VAL A 42 -3.59 9.03 12.25
CA VAL A 42 -2.25 9.61 12.16
C VAL A 42 -1.34 8.80 13.09
N THR A 43 -0.41 8.04 12.51
CA THR A 43 0.55 7.25 13.29
C THR A 43 1.83 8.04 13.53
N ASP A 44 2.27 8.81 12.56
CA ASP A 44 3.49 9.63 12.64
C ASP A 44 3.33 10.95 11.88
N GLY A 45 4.04 11.98 12.34
CA GLY A 45 4.12 13.27 11.67
C GLY A 45 2.90 14.16 11.85
N ASN A 46 2.89 15.29 11.13
CA ASN A 46 1.82 16.29 11.18
C ASN A 46 1.03 16.27 9.88
N TRP A 47 -0.19 15.74 9.94
CA TRP A 47 -1.09 15.67 8.79
C TRP A 47 -2.19 16.72 8.88
N SER A 48 -2.55 17.26 7.73
CA SER A 48 -3.71 18.14 7.56
C SER A 48 -4.39 17.88 6.23
N VAL A 49 -5.64 18.33 6.09
CA VAL A 49 -6.34 18.33 4.80
C VAL A 49 -6.31 19.74 4.24
N LYS A 50 -5.76 19.88 3.03
CA LYS A 50 -5.69 21.14 2.29
C LYS A 50 -6.18 20.88 0.87
N GLU A 51 -7.15 21.66 0.41
CA GLU A 51 -7.66 21.60 -0.97
C GLU A 51 -8.07 20.19 -1.43
N GLY A 52 -8.70 19.40 -0.54
CA GLY A 52 -9.11 18.02 -0.84
C GLY A 52 -7.95 17.02 -0.89
N ARG A 53 -6.82 17.32 -0.23
CA ARG A 53 -5.64 16.45 -0.18
C ARG A 53 -5.14 16.29 1.25
N ALA A 54 -4.78 15.08 1.64
CA ALA A 54 -3.98 14.86 2.83
C ALA A 54 -2.54 15.31 2.59
N THR A 55 -2.06 16.26 3.39
CA THR A 55 -0.71 16.81 3.31
C THR A 55 0.02 16.58 4.62
N ALA A 56 1.23 16.04 4.53
CA ALA A 56 2.16 15.91 5.64
C ALA A 56 3.19 17.04 5.62
N GLU A 57 3.51 17.60 6.78
CA GLU A 57 4.57 18.61 6.94
C GLU A 57 5.68 18.12 7.86
N GLY A 58 6.93 18.38 7.48
CA GLY A 58 8.12 18.10 8.28
C GLY A 58 8.79 16.76 7.92
N LYS A 59 9.11 15.97 8.95
CA LYS A 59 9.86 14.71 8.80
C LYS A 59 8.95 13.57 8.36
N PHE A 60 9.47 12.34 8.42
CA PHE A 60 8.73 11.11 8.16
C PHE A 60 7.34 11.14 8.81
N SER A 61 6.31 10.91 8.00
CA SER A 61 4.91 11.04 8.37
C SER A 61 4.14 9.84 7.82
N ARG A 62 3.20 9.32 8.61
CA ARG A 62 2.45 8.11 8.27
C ARG A 62 0.98 8.24 8.66
N LEU A 63 0.12 7.90 7.70
CA LEU A 63 -1.33 7.90 7.82
C LEU A 63 -1.87 6.52 7.47
N GLU A 64 -2.66 5.92 8.36
CA GLU A 64 -3.18 4.56 8.22
C GLU A 64 -4.71 4.57 8.13
N ARG A 65 -5.29 3.75 7.25
CA ARG A 65 -6.74 3.60 7.15
C ARG A 65 -7.25 2.83 8.38
N LYS A 66 -8.25 3.39 9.07
CA LYS A 66 -8.90 2.73 10.20
C LYS A 66 -9.65 1.48 9.75
N ASP A 67 -9.68 0.48 10.64
CA ASP A 67 -10.49 -0.73 10.52
C ASP A 67 -10.29 -1.55 9.23
N LEU A 68 -9.17 -1.32 8.53
CA LEU A 68 -8.81 -2.07 7.33
C LEU A 68 -7.86 -3.21 7.70
N SER A 69 -8.41 -4.43 7.77
CA SER A 69 -7.64 -5.66 7.87
C SER A 69 -7.97 -6.56 6.69
N ALA A 70 -7.00 -6.72 5.78
CA ALA A 70 -7.14 -7.51 4.56
C ALA A 70 -5.81 -8.17 4.20
N ALA A 71 -5.84 -9.47 3.89
CA ALA A 71 -4.70 -10.17 3.32
C ALA A 71 -4.48 -9.74 1.87
N ASP A 72 -5.54 -9.71 1.07
CA ASP A 72 -5.52 -9.27 -0.31
C ASP A 72 -6.04 -7.84 -0.43
N VAL A 73 -5.26 -6.97 -1.08
CA VAL A 73 -5.62 -5.56 -1.22
C VAL A 73 -5.15 -5.00 -2.56
N GLU A 74 -5.98 -4.14 -3.15
CA GLU A 74 -5.61 -3.23 -4.22
C GLU A 74 -5.76 -1.80 -3.70
N VAL A 75 -4.69 -1.02 -3.73
CA VAL A 75 -4.69 0.39 -3.33
C VAL A 75 -4.22 1.23 -4.52
N THR A 76 -4.97 2.29 -4.81
CA THR A 76 -4.55 3.31 -5.78
C THR A 76 -4.56 4.66 -5.07
N ALA A 77 -3.49 5.42 -5.23
CA ALA A 77 -3.39 6.78 -4.68
C ALA A 77 -2.71 7.70 -5.69
N ASP A 78 -3.19 8.93 -5.77
CA ASP A 78 -2.47 10.02 -6.41
C ASP A 78 -1.58 10.68 -5.35
N VAL A 79 -0.28 10.69 -5.57
CA VAL A 79 0.73 11.16 -4.62
C VAL A 79 1.65 12.19 -5.26
N ALA A 80 2.18 13.09 -4.44
CA ALA A 80 3.29 13.96 -4.78
C ALA A 80 4.19 14.09 -3.53
N TYR A 81 5.46 14.36 -3.76
CA TYR A 81 6.38 14.80 -2.71
C TYR A 81 6.77 16.25 -2.98
N HIS A 82 7.08 16.98 -1.90
CA HIS A 82 7.70 18.29 -1.97
C HIS A 82 8.96 18.30 -1.11
N HIS A 83 10.08 18.79 -1.63
CA HIS A 83 11.32 18.81 -0.87
C HIS A 83 12.35 19.87 -1.27
N ASP A 84 13.01 20.42 -0.25
CA ASP A 84 14.16 21.32 -0.43
C ASP A 84 15.50 20.55 -0.43
N ALA A 85 15.51 19.31 0.09
CA ALA A 85 16.69 18.47 0.30
C ALA A 85 16.54 17.08 -0.33
N PRO A 86 17.62 16.43 -0.79
CA PRO A 86 17.52 15.13 -1.48
C PRO A 86 16.91 14.03 -0.61
N HIS A 87 16.44 12.97 -1.27
CA HIS A 87 15.86 11.75 -0.69
C HIS A 87 14.42 11.84 -0.20
N ALA A 88 13.64 12.77 -0.76
CA ALA A 88 12.20 12.79 -0.55
C ALA A 88 11.55 11.51 -1.09
N ALA A 89 10.54 11.02 -0.37
CA ALA A 89 9.80 9.84 -0.76
C ALA A 89 8.33 9.96 -0.35
N VAL A 90 7.46 9.43 -1.19
CA VAL A 90 6.03 9.26 -0.91
C VAL A 90 5.59 7.91 -1.43
N GLY A 91 4.62 7.26 -0.79
CA GLY A 91 4.26 5.91 -1.18
C GLY A 91 3.07 5.34 -0.46
N ILE A 92 2.80 4.07 -0.77
CA ILE A 92 1.72 3.28 -0.19
C ILE A 92 2.34 2.14 0.62
N GLN A 93 1.87 1.97 1.86
CA GLN A 93 2.19 0.81 2.69
C GLN A 93 1.03 -0.17 2.67
N VAL A 94 1.32 -1.47 2.55
CA VAL A 94 0.34 -2.55 2.54
C VAL A 94 0.78 -3.70 3.45
N ARG A 95 -0.20 -4.46 3.95
CA ARG A 95 0.02 -5.59 4.89
C ARG A 95 0.87 -5.18 6.10
N LEU A 96 0.58 -4.00 6.64
CA LEU A 96 1.27 -3.49 7.81
C LEU A 96 0.83 -4.27 9.06
N GLY A 97 1.78 -4.91 9.73
CA GLY A 97 1.58 -5.53 11.03
C GLY A 97 1.73 -4.53 12.17
N ASP A 98 1.28 -4.90 13.36
CA ASP A 98 1.37 -4.08 14.57
C ASP A 98 2.83 -3.78 14.98
N ASP A 99 3.77 -4.63 14.55
CA ASP A 99 5.21 -4.48 14.73
C ASP A 99 5.88 -3.56 13.68
N GLY A 100 5.07 -2.96 12.79
CA GLY A 100 5.53 -2.10 11.71
C GLY A 100 6.16 -2.86 10.53
N THR A 101 6.06 -4.19 10.49
CA THR A 101 6.49 -4.98 9.33
C THR A 101 5.45 -4.95 8.23
N GLY A 102 5.88 -5.13 6.97
CA GLY A 102 4.97 -5.06 5.83
C GLY A 102 5.71 -4.78 4.52
N TYR A 103 5.02 -4.12 3.59
CA TYR A 103 5.59 -3.71 2.32
C TYR A 103 5.29 -2.24 2.05
N ALA A 104 6.25 -1.55 1.44
CA ALA A 104 6.11 -0.18 0.98
C ALA A 104 6.44 -0.09 -0.51
N VAL A 105 5.59 0.59 -1.27
CA VAL A 105 5.89 1.01 -2.65
C VAL A 105 6.04 2.52 -2.63
N CYS A 106 7.25 3.00 -2.85
CA CYS A 106 7.61 4.39 -2.70
C CYS A 106 8.15 4.95 -4.01
N LEU A 107 7.65 6.11 -4.40
CA LEU A 107 8.30 6.99 -5.35
C LEU A 107 9.31 7.83 -4.56
N ARG A 108 10.59 7.66 -4.86
CA ARG A 108 11.69 8.28 -4.13
C ARG A 108 12.62 9.01 -5.07
N GLU A 109 12.92 10.26 -4.75
CA GLU A 109 14.00 10.99 -5.38
C GLU A 109 15.33 10.42 -4.87
N VAL A 110 16.20 10.00 -5.79
CA VAL A 110 17.53 9.47 -5.43
C VAL A 110 18.67 10.33 -5.92
N GLU A 111 18.42 11.19 -6.91
CA GLU A 111 19.43 12.04 -7.52
C GLU A 111 18.77 13.25 -8.20
N ARG A 112 19.40 14.41 -8.03
CA ARG A 112 19.00 15.67 -8.67
C ARG A 112 20.23 16.41 -9.18
N GLY A 113 20.02 17.25 -10.18
CA GLY A 113 21.05 18.13 -10.71
C GLY A 113 20.48 19.29 -11.50
N VAL A 114 21.38 20.11 -12.04
CA VAL A 114 21.04 21.18 -12.98
C VAL A 114 21.95 20.98 -14.19
N ASP A 115 21.34 20.70 -15.35
CA ASP A 115 22.05 20.70 -16.61
C ASP A 115 22.22 22.15 -17.08
N PRO A 116 23.42 22.60 -17.48
CA PRO A 116 23.67 23.97 -17.91
C PRO A 116 22.81 24.46 -19.08
N LYS A 117 22.30 23.54 -19.92
CA LYS A 117 21.50 23.82 -21.11
C LYS A 117 20.02 23.49 -20.92
N HIS A 118 19.71 22.48 -20.12
CA HIS A 118 18.37 21.92 -19.97
C HIS A 118 17.69 22.25 -18.63
N GLY A 119 18.42 22.84 -17.68
CA GLY A 119 17.89 23.26 -16.38
C GLY A 119 17.83 22.11 -15.35
N PRO A 120 17.04 22.26 -14.28
CA PRO A 120 16.92 21.26 -13.22
C PRO A 120 16.40 19.91 -13.74
N TRP A 121 16.96 18.83 -13.21
CA TRP A 121 16.51 17.46 -13.46
C TRP A 121 16.48 16.64 -12.18
N GLU A 122 15.61 15.65 -12.16
CA GLU A 122 15.47 14.66 -11.09
C GLU A 122 15.49 13.26 -11.70
N ARG A 123 16.03 12.29 -10.94
CA ARG A 123 15.97 10.86 -11.25
C ARG A 123 15.25 10.13 -10.13
N PRO A 124 13.91 10.06 -10.18
CA PRO A 124 13.15 9.30 -9.21
C PRO A 124 13.17 7.80 -9.52
N LEU A 125 13.11 7.01 -8.46
CA LEU A 125 12.93 5.56 -8.53
C LEU A 125 11.59 5.18 -7.89
N LEU A 126 10.90 4.24 -8.52
CA LEU A 126 9.85 3.49 -7.86
C LEU A 126 10.50 2.29 -7.18
N GLN A 127 10.38 2.21 -5.86
CA GLN A 127 11.01 1.17 -5.05
C GLN A 127 9.94 0.35 -4.33
N LEU A 128 10.02 -0.97 -4.47
CA LEU A 128 9.31 -1.91 -3.62
C LEU A 128 10.25 -2.35 -2.50
N MET A 129 9.83 -2.12 -1.27
CA MET A 129 10.60 -2.42 -0.07
C MET A 129 9.81 -3.34 0.85
N ARG A 130 10.52 -4.27 1.49
CA ARG A 130 10.02 -4.99 2.65
C ARG A 130 10.41 -4.23 3.91
N MET A 131 9.44 -3.97 4.77
CA MET A 131 9.65 -3.38 6.08
C MET A 131 9.85 -4.52 7.07
N GLU A 132 11.01 -4.54 7.73
CA GLU A 132 11.40 -5.54 8.72
C GLU A 132 11.70 -4.84 10.06
N VAL A 133 11.65 -5.60 11.15
CA VAL A 133 12.05 -5.08 12.47
C VAL A 133 13.54 -4.72 12.39
N GLY A 134 13.85 -3.43 12.48
CA GLY A 134 15.21 -2.90 12.43
C GLY A 134 15.68 -2.37 11.08
N GLY A 135 14.83 -2.37 10.03
CA GLY A 135 15.22 -1.76 8.76
C GLY A 135 14.32 -2.08 7.59
N TRP A 136 14.63 -1.47 6.44
CA TRP A 136 13.90 -1.68 5.20
C TRP A 136 14.82 -2.37 4.20
N LYS A 137 14.31 -3.40 3.54
CA LYS A 137 15.01 -4.17 2.51
C LYS A 137 14.45 -3.83 1.14
N LEU A 138 15.29 -3.34 0.24
CA LEU A 138 14.91 -3.14 -1.17
C LEU A 138 14.68 -4.51 -1.83
N LEU A 139 13.50 -4.71 -2.43
CA LEU A 139 13.17 -5.93 -3.18
C LEU A 139 13.28 -5.70 -4.68
N GLN A 140 12.81 -4.55 -5.15
CA GLN A 140 12.82 -4.17 -6.55
C GLN A 140 12.89 -2.65 -6.68
N GLU A 141 13.55 -2.18 -7.73
CA GLU A 141 13.52 -0.79 -8.14
C GLU A 141 13.29 -0.65 -9.65
N ALA A 142 12.64 0.44 -10.04
CA ALA A 142 12.46 0.81 -11.43
C ALA A 142 12.72 2.31 -11.59
N LYS A 143 13.41 2.68 -12.67
CA LYS A 143 13.57 4.09 -13.05
C LYS A 143 12.24 4.63 -13.54
N VAL A 144 11.82 5.76 -13.02
CA VAL A 144 10.62 6.46 -13.46
C VAL A 144 11.05 7.69 -14.23
N MET A 145 10.59 7.80 -15.47
CA MET A 145 10.82 8.99 -16.28
C MET A 145 9.81 10.08 -15.90
N ASP A 146 10.21 11.34 -16.11
CA ASP A 146 9.35 12.52 -16.01
C ASP A 146 8.72 12.77 -14.64
N CYS A 147 9.15 12.14 -13.54
CA CYS A 147 8.66 12.52 -12.21
C CYS A 147 9.51 13.68 -11.63
N ARG A 148 8.81 14.62 -10.99
CA ARG A 148 9.34 15.91 -10.52
C ARG A 148 8.70 16.30 -9.19
N ASP A 149 9.39 17.15 -8.43
CA ASP A 149 8.84 17.80 -7.25
C ASP A 149 7.44 18.41 -7.50
N GLY A 150 6.50 18.11 -6.61
CA GLY A 150 5.12 18.61 -6.66
C GLY A 150 4.21 18.03 -7.74
N GLU A 151 4.73 17.23 -8.66
CA GLU A 151 3.91 16.67 -9.73
C GLU A 151 3.15 15.43 -9.25
N MET A 152 1.82 15.46 -9.38
CA MET A 152 0.97 14.34 -8.99
C MET A 152 1.24 13.12 -9.86
N ARG A 153 1.32 11.96 -9.20
CA ARG A 153 1.55 10.66 -9.82
C ARG A 153 0.62 9.62 -9.23
N LYS A 154 0.04 8.80 -10.10
CA LYS A 154 -0.80 7.68 -9.67
C LYS A 154 0.07 6.46 -9.38
N ILE A 155 0.03 5.98 -8.14
CA ILE A 155 0.61 4.70 -7.74
C ILE A 155 -0.52 3.71 -7.53
N LYS A 156 -0.39 2.52 -8.11
CA LYS A 156 -1.27 1.37 -7.89
C LYS A 156 -0.48 0.21 -7.33
N VAL A 157 -0.91 -0.32 -6.20
CA VAL A 157 -0.31 -1.48 -5.52
C VAL A 157 -1.33 -2.58 -5.40
N GLN A 158 -0.94 -3.79 -5.77
CA GLN A 158 -1.73 -5.00 -5.52
C GLN A 158 -0.88 -5.95 -4.67
N ALA A 159 -1.43 -6.37 -3.54
CA ALA A 159 -0.86 -7.40 -2.68
C ALA A 159 -1.85 -8.58 -2.65
N LYS A 160 -1.38 -9.77 -3.07
CA LYS A 160 -2.18 -11.00 -3.11
C LYS A 160 -1.42 -12.18 -2.52
N GLY A 161 -2.14 -13.08 -1.84
CA GLY A 161 -1.63 -14.36 -1.34
C GLY A 161 -1.61 -14.50 0.17
#